data_AF-A0A8J3VHB3-F1
#
_entry.id   AF-A0A8J3VHB3-F1
#
_cell.length_a   1.000
_cell.length_b   1.000
_cell.length_c   1.000
_cell.angle_alpha   90.00
_cell.angle_beta   90.00
_cell.angle_gamma   90.00
#
_symmetry.space_group_name_H-M   'P 1'
#
loop_
_entity.id
_entity.type
_entity.pdbx_description
1 polymer ?
#
loop_
_entity_poly.entity_id
_entity_poly.type
_entity_poly.pdbx_seq_one_letter_code
_entity_poly.pdbx_strand_id
1 'polypeptide(L)'
;MPWWKLPISAEPYRYTLFLLLSLPLGIWSLMDRGSAQRRVAFALLARTPALSRWRGLAAVPLDLVSLAVAGYCWLGVVLNLAYPARPLLGMNGDYADAWGGPTLAGAWAVHALGGVAFWLAVSWMLRGYVALWRRITGY
;
A
#
# COMPACT_ATOMS: atom_id res chain seq x y z
N MET A 1 -10.93 11.28 -13.40
CA MET A 1 -10.63 10.08 -14.20
C MET A 1 -11.75 9.05 -14.00
N PRO A 2 -12.14 8.26 -15.01
CA PRO A 2 -13.09 7.16 -14.82
C PRO A 2 -12.61 6.19 -13.73
N TRP A 3 -13.51 5.74 -12.86
CA TRP A 3 -13.18 4.93 -11.68
C TRP A 3 -12.49 3.59 -12.00
N TRP A 4 -12.77 3.03 -13.18
CA TRP A 4 -12.19 1.76 -13.66
C TRP A 4 -10.75 1.91 -14.16
N LYS A 5 -10.30 3.12 -14.50
CA LYS A 5 -8.90 3.37 -14.90
C LYS A 5 -7.95 3.49 -13.72
N LEU A 6 -8.47 3.53 -12.49
CA LEU A 6 -7.69 3.83 -11.28
C LEU A 6 -6.41 2.97 -11.19
N PRO A 7 -6.47 1.63 -11.28
CA PRO A 7 -5.28 0.78 -11.08
C PRO A 7 -4.16 0.97 -12.12
N ILE A 8 -4.54 1.46 -13.31
CA ILE A 8 -3.64 1.63 -14.46
C ILE A 8 -3.07 3.06 -14.50
N SER A 9 -3.53 3.95 -13.62
CA SER A 9 -3.03 5.33 -13.52
C SER A 9 -1.94 5.48 -12.47
N ALA A 10 -1.18 6.57 -12.53
CA ALA A 10 -0.16 6.90 -11.52
C ALA A 10 -0.73 7.20 -10.12
N GLU A 11 -2.04 7.49 -10.00
CA GLU A 11 -2.67 8.00 -8.79
C GLU A 11 -2.59 7.04 -7.58
N PRO A 12 -3.03 5.76 -7.67
CA PRO A 12 -2.94 4.83 -6.54
C PRO A 12 -1.50 4.51 -6.10
N TYR A 13 -0.51 4.63 -6.99
CA TYR A 13 0.90 4.45 -6.64
C TYR A 13 1.42 5.60 -5.79
N ARG A 14 1.00 6.83 -6.09
CA ARG A 14 1.29 8.00 -5.24
C ARG A 14 0.63 7.85 -3.87
N TYR A 15 -0.60 7.34 -3.83
CA TYR A 15 -1.31 7.04 -2.58
C TYR A 15 -0.60 5.96 -1.77
N THR A 16 -0.17 4.88 -2.42
CA THR A 16 0.63 3.83 -1.79
C THR A 16 1.88 4.42 -1.16
N LEU A 17 2.69 5.13 -1.95
CA LEU A 17 3.95 5.70 -1.46
C LEU A 17 3.70 6.66 -0.29
N PHE A 18 2.66 7.49 -0.37
CA PHE A 18 2.27 8.36 0.72
C PHE A 18 1.93 7.59 2.01
N LEU A 19 1.08 6.56 1.92
CA LEU A 19 0.64 5.78 3.09
C LEU A 19 1.77 4.94 3.70
N LEU A 20 2.70 4.43 2.89
CA LEU A 20 3.90 3.76 3.40
C LEU A 20 4.83 4.73 4.14
N LEU A 21 4.88 6.00 3.70
CA LEU A 21 5.72 7.03 4.33
C LEU A 21 5.01 7.77 5.46
N SER A 22 3.68 7.65 5.62
CA SER A 22 2.93 8.54 6.51
C SER A 22 3.32 8.37 7.97
N LEU A 23 3.54 7.14 8.45
CA LEU A 23 4.02 6.88 9.80
C LEU A 23 5.48 7.36 10.03
N PRO A 24 6.47 7.00 9.18
CA PRO A 24 7.81 7.57 9.28
C PRO A 24 7.83 9.10 9.27
N LEU A 25 7.01 9.73 8.42
CA LEU A 25 6.87 11.19 8.35
C LEU A 25 6.20 11.77 9.59
N GLY A 26 5.21 11.07 10.15
CA GLY A 26 4.58 11.43 11.41
C GLY A 26 5.56 11.41 12.58
N ILE A 27 6.44 10.40 12.65
CA ILE A 27 7.53 10.33 13.64
C ILE A 27 8.53 11.47 13.40
N TRP A 28 8.96 11.68 12.15
CA TRP A 28 9.90 12.75 11.79
C TRP A 28 9.34 14.15 12.06
N SER A 29 8.01 14.30 12.06
CA SER A 29 7.34 15.56 12.36
C SER A 29 7.68 16.11 13.75
N LEU A 30 8.09 15.23 14.69
CA LEU A 30 8.58 15.61 16.01
C LEU A 30 9.87 16.45 15.93
N MET A 31 10.68 16.24 14.89
CA MET A 31 11.96 16.93 14.68
C MET A 31 11.78 18.19 13.82
N ASP A 32 10.98 18.11 12.75
CA ASP A 32 10.91 19.14 11.72
C ASP A 32 9.60 19.95 11.69
N ARG A 33 8.74 19.74 12.71
CA ARG A 33 7.41 20.37 12.83
C ARG A 33 6.49 20.09 11.62
N GLY A 34 6.62 18.89 11.05
CA GLY A 34 5.78 18.36 9.97
C GLY A 34 6.10 18.95 8.59
N SER A 35 7.29 19.52 8.40
CA SER A 35 7.67 20.15 7.12
C SER A 35 7.78 19.14 5.99
N ALA A 36 8.41 17.99 6.25
CA ALA A 36 8.59 16.89 5.32
C ALA A 36 7.24 16.26 4.98
N GLN A 37 6.39 16.02 5.97
CA GLN A 37 5.03 15.50 5.77
C GLN A 37 4.20 16.41 4.86
N ARG A 38 4.26 17.74 5.05
CA ARG A 38 3.59 18.70 4.16
C ARG A 38 4.14 18.66 2.74
N ARG A 39 5.46 18.59 2.57
CA ARG A 39 6.12 18.51 1.25
C ARG A 39 5.74 17.22 0.50
N VAL A 40 5.80 16.07 1.17
CA VAL A 40 5.45 14.78 0.58
C VAL A 40 3.95 14.70 0.27
N ALA A 41 3.08 15.19 1.16
CA ALA A 41 1.66 15.29 0.89
C ALA A 41 1.37 16.19 -0.33
N PHE A 42 2.07 17.33 -0.45
CA PHE A 42 1.93 18.19 -1.63
C PHE A 42 2.40 17.47 -2.91
N ALA A 43 3.56 16.83 -2.89
CA ALA A 43 4.11 16.14 -4.06
C ALA A 43 3.28 14.93 -4.51
N LEU A 44 2.77 14.13 -3.57
CA LEU A 44 2.08 12.87 -3.87
C LEU A 44 0.56 13.02 -3.95
N LEU A 45 -0.02 13.88 -3.12
CA LEU A 45 -1.47 14.06 -3.03
C LEU A 45 -1.95 15.37 -3.68
N ALA A 46 -1.05 16.18 -4.23
CA ALA A 46 -1.30 17.51 -4.80
C ALA A 46 -2.00 18.47 -3.81
N ARG A 47 -1.78 18.29 -2.49
CA ARG A 47 -2.43 19.06 -1.44
C ARG A 47 -1.54 19.25 -0.22
N THR A 48 -1.60 20.45 0.36
CA THR A 48 -0.85 20.80 1.58
C THR A 48 -1.75 20.58 2.79
N PRO A 49 -1.42 19.68 3.73
CA PRO A 49 -2.29 19.36 4.87
C PRO A 49 -2.26 20.48 5.92
N ALA A 50 -3.42 20.81 6.53
CA ALA A 50 -3.58 21.84 7.55
C ALA A 50 -3.33 21.24 8.94
N LEU A 51 -2.15 20.64 9.10
CA LEU A 51 -1.75 19.88 10.29
C LEU A 51 -1.63 20.81 11.49
N SER A 52 -2.59 20.72 12.42
CA SER A 52 -2.40 21.13 13.80
C SER A 52 -1.77 19.98 14.59
N ARG A 53 -1.19 20.27 15.76
CA ARG A 53 -0.62 19.25 16.67
C ARG A 53 -1.64 18.15 16.98
N TRP A 54 -2.89 18.52 17.23
CA TRP A 54 -3.97 17.58 17.52
C TRP A 54 -4.37 16.73 16.33
N ARG A 55 -4.46 17.32 15.13
CA ARG A 55 -4.74 16.59 13.90
C ARG A 55 -3.63 15.62 13.51
N GLY A 56 -2.37 16.00 13.79
CA GLY A 56 -1.22 15.11 13.62
C GLY A 56 -1.28 13.90 14.56
N LEU A 57 -1.55 14.13 15.85
CA LEU A 57 -1.72 13.03 16.82
C LEU A 57 -2.90 12.12 16.48
N ALA A 58 -4.03 12.69 16.04
CA ALA A 58 -5.20 11.93 15.61
C ALA A 58 -4.95 11.09 14.36
N ALA A 59 -3.97 11.45 13.53
CA ALA A 59 -3.59 10.70 12.33
C ALA A 59 -2.68 9.50 12.62
N VAL A 60 -1.95 9.47 13.74
CA VAL A 60 -0.99 8.40 14.06
C VAL A 60 -1.59 6.99 14.02
N PRO A 61 -2.76 6.72 14.65
CA PRO A 61 -3.38 5.40 14.56
C PRO A 61 -3.72 5.02 13.12
N LEU A 62 -4.21 5.99 12.33
CA LEU A 62 -4.50 5.76 10.92
C LEU A 62 -3.22 5.53 10.11
N ASP A 63 -2.15 6.25 10.39
CA ASP A 63 -0.85 6.09 9.71
C ASP A 63 -0.26 4.71 9.99
N LEU A 64 -0.39 4.21 11.23
CA LEU A 64 0.01 2.85 11.59
C LEU A 64 -0.81 1.79 10.83
N VAL A 65 -2.14 1.91 10.85
CA VAL A 65 -3.02 0.99 10.10
C VAL A 65 -2.75 1.08 8.61
N SER A 66 -2.54 2.28 8.08
CA SER A 66 -2.26 2.51 6.66
C SER A 66 -0.95 1.86 6.24
N LEU A 67 0.11 1.99 7.04
CA LEU A 67 1.38 1.32 6.80
C LEU A 67 1.21 -0.20 6.78
N ALA A 68 0.53 -0.76 7.80
CA ALA A 68 0.30 -2.19 7.91
C ALA A 68 -0.52 -2.72 6.72
N VAL A 69 -1.62 -2.06 6.38
CA VAL A 69 -2.52 -2.46 5.30
C VAL A 69 -1.87 -2.30 3.92
N ALA A 70 -1.24 -1.15 3.65
CA ALA A 70 -0.54 -0.94 2.38
C ALA A 70 0.62 -1.92 2.23
N GLY A 71 1.43 -2.09 3.27
CA GLY A 71 2.55 -3.03 3.28
C GLY A 71 2.10 -4.48 3.08
N TYR A 72 1.11 -4.93 3.85
CA TYR A 72 0.58 -6.29 3.75
C TYR A 72 -0.03 -6.56 2.36
N CYS A 73 -0.81 -5.61 1.82
CA CYS A 73 -1.43 -5.82 0.53
C CYS A 73 -0.42 -5.89 -0.61
N TRP A 74 0.56 -4.98 -0.64
CA TRP A 74 1.60 -5.00 -1.67
C TRP A 74 2.54 -6.19 -1.52
N LEU A 75 2.86 -6.60 -0.29
CA LEU A 75 3.57 -7.85 -0.05
C LEU A 75 2.78 -9.04 -0.61
N GLY A 76 1.47 -9.09 -0.38
CA GLY A 76 0.57 -10.09 -0.95
C GLY A 76 0.60 -10.11 -2.48
N VAL A 77 0.55 -8.95 -3.14
CA VAL A 77 0.69 -8.84 -4.60
C VAL A 77 2.02 -9.43 -5.06
N VAL A 78 3.14 -8.98 -4.47
CA VAL A 78 4.49 -9.42 -4.84
C VAL A 78 4.65 -10.93 -4.63
N LEU A 79 4.27 -11.45 -3.47
CA LEU A 79 4.40 -12.89 -3.15
C LEU A 79 3.52 -13.75 -4.05
N ASN A 80 2.38 -13.27 -4.53
CA ASN A 80 1.51 -14.02 -5.43
C ASN A 80 2.06 -14.02 -6.87
N LEU A 81 2.55 -12.88 -7.37
CA LEU A 81 3.18 -12.81 -8.69
C LEU A 81 4.51 -13.59 -8.73
N ALA A 82 5.30 -13.49 -7.66
CA ALA A 82 6.56 -14.18 -7.47
C ALA A 82 6.40 -15.52 -6.72
N TYR A 83 5.25 -16.19 -6.86
CA TYR A 83 4.98 -17.46 -6.18
C TYR A 83 6.14 -18.48 -6.30
N PRO A 84 6.77 -18.69 -7.47
CA PRO A 84 7.88 -19.65 -7.61
C PRO A 84 9.13 -19.27 -6.80
N ALA A 85 9.27 -18.00 -6.40
CA ALA A 85 10.39 -17.49 -5.62
C ALA A 85 10.15 -17.53 -4.10
N ARG A 86 8.95 -17.90 -3.64
CA ARG A 86 8.63 -18.00 -2.20
C ARG A 86 9.60 -18.88 -1.39
N PRO A 87 10.11 -20.02 -1.90
CA PRO A 87 11.12 -20.80 -1.20
C PRO A 87 12.40 -20.03 -0.87
N LEU A 88 12.79 -19.05 -1.71
CA LEU A 88 13.95 -18.19 -1.46
C LEU A 88 13.74 -17.26 -0.26
N LEU A 89 12.50 -17.07 0.17
CA LEU A 89 12.10 -16.28 1.34
C LEU A 89 11.84 -17.17 2.57
N GLY A 90 12.22 -18.45 2.52
CA GLY A 90 11.99 -19.43 3.59
C GLY A 90 10.55 -19.95 3.66
N MET A 91 9.69 -19.61 2.69
CA MET A 91 8.32 -20.11 2.60
C MET A 91 8.29 -21.44 1.83
N ASN A 92 8.82 -22.48 2.47
CA ASN A 92 8.85 -23.83 1.90
C ASN A 92 7.48 -24.50 2.06
N GLY A 93 7.04 -25.20 1.03
CA GLY A 93 5.87 -26.06 1.04
C GLY A 93 6.19 -27.39 0.37
N ASP A 94 5.38 -28.42 0.66
CA ASP A 94 5.40 -29.63 -0.13
C ASP A 94 4.67 -29.36 -1.45
N TYR A 95 5.36 -29.55 -2.56
CA TYR A 95 4.85 -29.29 -3.90
C TYR A 95 4.66 -30.57 -4.72
N ALA A 96 4.81 -31.75 -4.11
CA ALA A 96 4.70 -33.03 -4.81
C ALA A 96 3.35 -33.19 -5.54
N ASP A 97 2.26 -32.71 -4.91
CA ASP A 97 0.90 -32.77 -5.44
C ASP A 97 0.37 -31.40 -5.93
N ALA A 98 1.27 -30.43 -6.15
CA ALA A 98 0.85 -29.10 -6.58
C ALA A 98 0.23 -29.13 -7.99
N TRP A 99 -0.84 -28.33 -8.18
CA TRP A 99 -1.49 -28.21 -9.49
C TRP A 99 -0.49 -27.70 -10.54
N GLY A 100 -0.39 -28.41 -11.67
CA GLY A 100 0.64 -28.17 -12.70
C GLY A 100 1.89 -29.04 -12.55
N GLY A 101 1.90 -29.99 -11.61
CA GLY A 101 2.95 -31.00 -11.46
C GLY A 101 4.32 -30.38 -11.15
N PRO A 102 5.43 -31.00 -11.60
CA PRO A 102 6.79 -30.58 -11.23
C PRO A 102 7.17 -29.17 -11.72
N THR A 103 6.38 -28.59 -12.63
CA THR A 103 6.61 -27.24 -13.17
C THR A 103 5.98 -26.13 -12.32
N LEU A 104 5.06 -26.47 -11.42
CA LEU A 104 4.23 -25.51 -10.64
C LEU A 104 3.43 -24.51 -11.50
N ALA A 105 3.30 -24.75 -12.81
CA ALA A 105 2.70 -23.77 -13.73
C ALA A 105 1.23 -23.47 -13.40
N GLY A 106 0.46 -24.49 -13.01
CA GLY A 106 -0.95 -24.34 -12.61
C GLY A 106 -1.08 -23.54 -11.31
N ALA A 107 -0.33 -23.91 -10.28
CA ALA A 107 -0.27 -23.20 -9.01
C ALA A 107 0.16 -21.73 -9.21
N TRP A 108 1.20 -21.50 -10.00
CA TRP A 108 1.63 -20.14 -10.35
C TRP A 108 0.52 -19.37 -11.06
N ALA A 109 -0.17 -19.95 -12.04
CA ALA A 109 -1.24 -19.26 -12.76
C ALA A 109 -2.35 -18.77 -11.82
N VAL A 110 -2.78 -19.60 -10.86
CA VAL A 110 -3.77 -19.20 -9.84
C VAL A 110 -3.26 -18.07 -8.98
N HIS A 111 -2.04 -18.18 -8.47
CA HIS A 111 -1.45 -17.15 -7.63
C HIS A 111 -1.22 -15.86 -8.40
N ALA A 112 -0.73 -15.92 -9.64
CA ALA A 112 -0.55 -14.76 -10.50
C ALA A 112 -1.89 -14.06 -10.76
N LEU A 113 -2.94 -14.81 -11.09
CA LEU A 113 -4.28 -14.26 -11.29
C LEU A 113 -4.81 -13.60 -10.00
N GLY A 114 -4.65 -14.27 -8.85
CA GLY A 114 -4.98 -13.71 -7.54
C GLY A 114 -4.19 -12.44 -7.22
N GLY A 115 -2.89 -12.42 -7.54
CA GLY A 115 -2.01 -11.25 -7.38
C GLY A 115 -2.45 -10.06 -8.23
N VAL A 116 -2.83 -10.30 -9.48
CA VAL A 116 -3.40 -9.27 -10.37
C VAL A 116 -4.73 -8.77 -9.82
N ALA A 117 -5.65 -9.66 -9.44
CA ALA A 117 -6.94 -9.25 -8.87
C ALA A 117 -6.76 -8.40 -7.60
N PHE A 118 -5.80 -8.79 -6.75
CA PHE A 118 -5.49 -8.06 -5.52
C PHE A 118 -4.82 -6.71 -5.79
N TRP A 119 -3.92 -6.64 -6.76
CA TRP A 119 -3.32 -5.38 -7.23
C TRP A 119 -4.38 -4.39 -7.73
N LEU A 120 -5.37 -4.87 -8.47
CA LEU A 120 -6.51 -4.04 -8.86
C LEU A 120 -7.24 -3.56 -7.61
N ALA A 121 -7.65 -4.47 -6.73
CA ALA A 121 -8.41 -4.16 -5.51
C ALA A 121 -7.71 -3.14 -4.59
N VAL A 122 -6.38 -3.26 -4.41
CA VAL A 122 -5.60 -2.39 -3.51
C VAL A 122 -5.72 -0.92 -3.89
N SER A 123 -5.84 -0.63 -5.18
CA SER A 123 -5.92 0.75 -5.69
C SER A 123 -7.13 1.51 -5.15
N TRP A 124 -8.29 0.84 -5.06
CA TRP A 124 -9.50 1.43 -4.49
C TRP A 124 -9.46 1.50 -2.97
N MET A 125 -8.91 0.46 -2.33
CA MET A 125 -8.78 0.44 -0.87
C MET A 125 -7.89 1.59 -0.37
N LEU A 126 -6.69 1.75 -0.95
CA LEU A 126 -5.74 2.80 -0.54
C LEU A 126 -6.25 4.21 -0.85
N ARG A 127 -7.06 4.38 -1.89
CA ARG A 127 -7.79 5.64 -2.12
C ARG A 127 -8.72 5.98 -0.96
N GLY A 128 -9.40 4.99 -0.38
CA GLY A 128 -10.23 5.16 0.82
C GLY A 128 -9.43 5.62 2.04
N TYR A 129 -8.28 4.99 2.29
CA TYR A 129 -7.36 5.39 3.38
C TYR A 129 -6.86 6.83 3.21
N VAL A 130 -6.42 7.21 2.01
CA VAL A 130 -6.03 8.60 1.73
C VAL A 130 -7.19 9.57 1.94
N ALA A 131 -8.42 9.19 1.57
CA ALA A 131 -9.60 10.03 1.80
C ALA A 131 -9.89 10.22 3.31
N LEU A 132 -9.77 9.17 4.11
CA LEU A 132 -9.91 9.26 5.57
C LEU A 132 -8.80 10.10 6.20
N TRP A 133 -7.56 9.92 5.74
CA TRP A 133 -6.40 10.68 6.20
C TRP A 133 -6.57 12.18 5.95
N ARG A 134 -7.08 12.55 4.77
CA ARG A 134 -7.40 13.95 4.43
C ARG A 134 -8.40 14.56 5.41
N ARG A 135 -9.47 13.83 5.75
CA ARG A 135 -10.49 14.29 6.71
C ARG A 135 -9.91 14.57 8.09
N ILE A 136 -9.09 13.66 8.60
CA ILE A 136 -8.48 13.79 9.94
C ILE A 136 -7.46 14.93 10.00
N THR A 137 -6.65 15.08 8.95
CA THR A 137 -5.59 16.08 8.90
C THR A 137 -6.05 17.48 8.49
N GLY A 138 -7.35 17.66 8.25
CA GLY A 138 -7.98 18.98 8.15
C GLY A 138 -8.46 19.37 6.77
N TYR A 139 -9.01 18.43 6.00
CA TYR A 139 -9.70 18.64 4.73
C TYR A 139 -10.95 17.79 4.58
#